data_AF-A0A5C7YS65-F1
#
_entry.id   AF-A0A5C7YS65-F1
#
_cell.length_a   1.000
_cell.length_b   1.000
_cell.length_c   1.000
_cell.angle_alpha   90.00
_cell.angle_beta   90.00
_cell.angle_gamma   90.00
#
_symmetry.space_group_name_H-M   'P 1'
#
loop_
_entity.id
_entity.type
_entity.pdbx_description
1 polymer ?
#
loop_
_entity_poly.entity_id
_entity_poly.type
_entity_poly.pdbx_seq_one_letter_code
_entity_poly.pdbx_strand_id
1 'polypeptide(L)'
;MFTAIDIYPNEIISLFKGEILSNKEAQKRVSEGNDRYFINMLDGSILDSMNVDCYAKYANDAEAFSKLAFKNNSKITLDDDDNVCIVATKKIKSQQEIFCSYGAKYWKKHK
;
A
#
# COMPACT_ATOMS: atom_id res chain seq x y z
N MET A 1 4.82 -8.23 -3.75
CA MET A 1 5.55 -7.78 -4.96
C MET A 1 7.04 -8.02 -4.76
N PHE A 2 7.83 -8.32 -5.81
CA PHE A 2 9.26 -8.64 -5.67
C PHE A 2 10.13 -7.62 -6.41
N THR A 3 11.31 -7.33 -5.87
CA THR A 3 12.30 -6.43 -6.50
C THR A 3 13.06 -7.16 -7.61
N ALA A 4 13.37 -6.48 -8.72
CA ALA A 4 14.28 -6.99 -9.75
C ALA A 4 15.75 -6.59 -9.49
N ILE A 5 15.96 -5.50 -8.75
CA ILE A 5 17.27 -4.92 -8.41
C ILE A 5 17.36 -4.71 -6.90
N ASP A 6 18.57 -4.42 -6.42
CA ASP A 6 18.75 -3.90 -5.07
C ASP A 6 18.05 -2.53 -4.95
N ILE A 7 17.40 -2.30 -3.81
CA ILE A 7 16.76 -1.04 -3.45
C ILE A 7 17.37 -0.56 -2.13
N TYR A 8 17.71 0.72 -2.05
CA TYR A 8 18.36 1.35 -0.90
C TYR A 8 17.36 2.12 -0.03
N PRO A 9 17.69 2.38 1.25
CA PRO A 9 16.82 3.15 2.13
C PRO A 9 16.43 4.49 1.52
N ASN A 10 15.16 4.88 1.68
CA ASN A 10 14.53 6.09 1.17
C ASN A 10 14.31 6.15 -0.35
N GLU A 11 14.65 5.12 -1.11
CA GLU A 11 14.26 5.05 -2.53
C GLU A 11 12.76 4.78 -2.67
N ILE A 12 12.12 5.50 -3.59
CA ILE A 12 10.75 5.24 -4.01
C ILE A 12 10.73 3.94 -4.81
N ILE A 13 9.92 3.00 -4.35
CA ILE A 13 9.75 1.67 -4.94
C ILE A 13 8.70 1.71 -6.04
N SER A 14 7.52 2.27 -5.73
CA SER A 14 6.38 2.34 -6.64
C SER A 14 5.39 3.40 -6.16
N LEU A 15 4.75 4.07 -7.10
CA LEU A 15 3.60 4.93 -6.83
C LEU A 15 2.31 4.09 -6.75
N PHE A 16 1.37 4.52 -5.93
CA PHE A 16 -0.02 4.07 -6.02
C PHE A 16 -0.73 4.81 -7.16
N LYS A 17 -1.46 4.05 -7.96
CA LYS A 17 -2.35 4.55 -9.01
C LYS A 17 -3.73 4.02 -8.75
N GLY A 18 -4.74 4.84 -8.95
CA GLY A 18 -6.10 4.46 -8.63
C GLY A 18 -7.12 5.50 -9.08
N GLU A 19 -8.37 5.16 -8.85
CA GLU A 19 -9.51 6.04 -9.03
C GLU A 19 -9.72 6.85 -7.76
N ILE A 20 -9.94 8.16 -7.87
CA ILE A 20 -10.44 8.97 -6.76
C ILE A 20 -11.95 8.78 -6.70
N LEU A 21 -12.45 8.22 -5.61
CA LEU A 21 -13.85 7.84 -5.48
C LEU A 21 -14.70 8.96 -4.90
N SER A 22 -15.93 9.09 -5.41
CA SER A 22 -16.97 9.81 -4.67
C SER A 22 -17.42 9.03 -3.44
N ASN A 23 -18.02 9.72 -2.46
CA ASN A 23 -18.56 9.09 -1.26
C ASN A 23 -19.56 7.96 -1.59
N LYS A 24 -20.39 8.15 -2.62
CA LYS A 24 -21.39 7.16 -3.04
C LYS A 24 -20.73 5.90 -3.61
N GLU A 25 -19.68 6.05 -4.41
CA GLU A 25 -18.94 4.91 -4.97
C GLU A 25 -18.15 4.17 -3.90
N ALA A 26 -17.50 4.90 -2.99
CA ALA A 26 -16.79 4.31 -1.86
C ALA A 26 -17.74 3.47 -0.98
N GLN A 27 -18.91 4.01 -0.64
CA GLN A 27 -19.93 3.27 0.13
C GLN A 27 -20.41 2.02 -0.60
N LYS A 28 -20.68 2.12 -1.91
CA LYS A 28 -21.08 0.98 -2.73
C LYS A 28 -19.99 -0.11 -2.71
N ARG A 29 -18.73 0.23 -2.99
CA ARG A 29 -17.62 -0.73 -2.99
C ARG A 29 -17.42 -1.39 -1.62
N VAL A 30 -17.55 -0.62 -0.53
CA VAL A 30 -17.52 -1.19 0.84
C VAL A 30 -18.66 -2.19 1.06
N SER A 31 -19.89 -1.87 0.61
CA SER A 31 -21.03 -2.80 0.75
C SER A 31 -20.88 -4.09 -0.04
N GLU A 32 -20.07 -4.06 -1.10
CA GLU A 32 -19.74 -5.21 -1.96
C GLU A 32 -18.45 -5.93 -1.54
N GLY A 33 -17.74 -5.45 -0.50
CA GLY A 33 -16.46 -6.01 -0.06
C GLY A 33 -15.27 -5.74 -1.01
N ASN A 34 -15.38 -4.71 -1.84
CA ASN A 34 -14.42 -4.31 -2.87
C ASN A 34 -13.51 -3.14 -2.42
N ASP A 35 -13.23 -3.05 -1.12
CA ASP A 35 -12.54 -1.92 -0.48
C ASP A 35 -11.13 -2.26 0.03
N ARG A 36 -10.60 -3.41 -0.38
CA ARG A 36 -9.30 -3.96 0.06
C ARG A 36 -8.09 -3.11 -0.33
N TYR A 37 -8.24 -2.18 -1.28
CA TYR A 37 -7.16 -1.32 -1.78
C TYR A 37 -7.43 0.18 -1.60
N PHE A 38 -8.31 0.53 -0.65
CA PHE A 38 -8.58 1.93 -0.31
C PHE A 38 -7.41 2.55 0.42
N ILE A 39 -7.01 3.74 -0.03
CA ILE A 39 -6.09 4.63 0.67
C ILE A 39 -6.85 5.92 0.98
N ASN A 40 -6.86 6.31 2.26
CA ASN A 40 -7.39 7.63 2.65
C ASN A 40 -6.32 8.68 2.35
N MET A 41 -6.66 9.63 1.50
CA MET A 41 -5.81 10.77 1.15
C MET A 41 -5.88 11.85 2.23
N LEU A 42 -4.93 12.81 2.21
CA LEU A 42 -4.87 13.89 3.20
C LEU A 42 -6.11 14.80 3.17
N ASP A 43 -6.71 14.99 2.00
CA ASP A 43 -7.94 15.77 1.81
C ASP A 43 -9.22 15.00 2.19
N GLY A 44 -9.09 13.76 2.66
CA GLY A 44 -10.20 12.89 3.03
C GLY A 44 -10.82 12.13 1.86
N SER A 45 -10.34 12.33 0.63
CA SER A 45 -10.74 11.52 -0.52
C SER A 45 -10.19 10.10 -0.40
N ILE A 46 -10.74 9.18 -1.21
CA ILE A 46 -10.32 7.78 -1.24
C ILE A 46 -9.73 7.48 -2.60
N LEU A 47 -8.45 7.07 -2.62
CA LEU A 47 -7.81 6.47 -3.78
C LEU A 47 -8.04 4.96 -3.73
N ASP A 48 -8.59 4.39 -4.81
CA ASP A 48 -8.79 2.93 -4.92
C ASP A 48 -8.01 2.35 -6.10
N SER A 49 -7.10 1.43 -5.78
CA SER A 49 -6.25 0.74 -6.76
C SER A 49 -6.82 -0.60 -7.26
N MET A 50 -8.00 -1.02 -6.79
CA MET A 50 -8.57 -2.35 -7.11
C MET A 50 -8.60 -2.63 -8.62
N ASN A 51 -9.20 -1.71 -9.39
CA ASN A 51 -9.46 -1.87 -10.82
C ASN A 51 -8.41 -1.17 -11.72
N VAL A 52 -7.31 -0.69 -11.16
CA VAL A 52 -6.25 0.03 -11.88
C VAL A 52 -4.95 -0.76 -11.83
N ASP A 53 -4.20 -0.75 -12.94
CA ASP A 53 -2.85 -1.30 -12.99
C ASP A 53 -1.91 -0.48 -12.10
N CYS A 54 -1.68 -1.01 -10.90
CA CYS A 54 -0.95 -0.36 -9.83
C CYS A 54 -0.09 -1.42 -9.14
N TYR A 55 1.23 -1.34 -9.33
CA TYR A 55 2.12 -2.37 -8.80
C TYR A 55 2.25 -2.30 -7.27
N ALA A 56 2.18 -1.09 -6.71
CA ALA A 56 2.21 -0.84 -5.27
C ALA A 56 1.11 -1.60 -4.49
N LYS A 57 -0.06 -1.87 -5.12
CA LYS A 57 -1.17 -2.59 -4.48
C LYS A 57 -0.81 -4.04 -4.09
N TYR A 58 0.25 -4.60 -4.66
CA TYR A 58 0.69 -5.96 -4.37
C TYR A 58 1.75 -6.07 -3.27
N ALA A 59 2.11 -4.97 -2.60
CA ALA A 59 2.95 -5.03 -1.41
C ALA A 59 2.14 -5.60 -0.23
N ASN A 60 2.69 -6.61 0.46
CA ASN A 60 1.99 -7.29 1.55
C ASN A 60 2.35 -6.71 2.92
N ASP A 61 1.48 -6.78 3.92
CA ASP A 61 1.86 -6.48 5.31
C ASP A 61 2.34 -7.76 6.01
N ALA A 62 3.66 -7.85 6.25
CA ALA A 62 4.26 -9.01 6.92
C ALA A 62 3.95 -9.04 8.42
N GLU A 63 3.50 -7.93 9.01
CA GLU A 63 3.35 -7.78 10.46
C GLU A 63 1.89 -7.67 10.91
N ALA A 64 0.95 -7.81 9.97
CA ALA A 64 -0.50 -7.85 10.19
C ALA A 64 -0.93 -8.83 11.28
N PHE A 65 -0.29 -10.00 11.31
CA PHE A 65 -0.54 -11.07 12.26
C PHE A 65 0.75 -11.35 13.02
N SER A 66 0.67 -11.31 14.35
CA SER A 66 1.79 -11.66 15.22
C SER A 66 2.27 -13.08 14.90
N LYS A 67 3.57 -13.25 14.59
CA LYS A 67 4.35 -14.51 14.44
C LYS A 67 4.89 -14.85 13.04
N LEU A 68 5.00 -13.92 12.10
CA LEU A 68 5.77 -14.19 10.87
C LEU A 68 7.27 -13.88 11.06
N ALA A 69 8.12 -14.68 10.42
CA ALA A 69 9.57 -14.46 10.38
C ALA A 69 9.95 -13.20 9.60
N PHE A 70 9.03 -12.71 8.76
CA PHE A 70 9.21 -11.54 7.91
C PHE A 70 8.82 -10.26 8.64
N LYS A 71 9.52 -9.18 8.28
CA LYS A 71 9.33 -7.83 8.83
C LYS A 71 9.11 -6.87 7.69
N ASN A 72 8.26 -5.86 7.91
CA ASN A 72 8.07 -4.82 6.92
C ASN A 72 9.42 -4.16 6.58
N ASN A 73 9.67 -3.97 5.30
CA ASN A 73 10.93 -3.43 4.76
C ASN A 73 10.70 -2.13 3.98
N SER A 74 9.46 -1.66 3.95
CA SER A 74 9.01 -0.44 3.30
C SER A 74 7.83 0.15 4.06
N LYS A 75 7.44 1.37 3.69
CA LYS A 75 6.27 2.08 4.24
C LYS A 75 5.52 2.80 3.13
N ILE A 76 4.21 3.00 3.34
CA ILE A 76 3.40 3.89 2.51
C ILE A 76 3.63 5.33 3.00
N THR A 77 3.89 6.26 2.08
CA THR A 77 4.16 7.69 2.36
C THR A 77 3.76 8.54 1.16
N LEU A 78 3.97 9.84 1.23
CA LEU A 78 3.92 10.75 0.08
C LEU A 78 5.33 10.99 -0.48
N ASP A 79 5.45 11.17 -1.79
CA ASP A 79 6.63 11.75 -2.43
C ASP A 79 6.60 13.29 -2.39
N ASP A 80 7.58 13.93 -3.04
CA ASP A 80 7.72 15.40 -3.05
C ASP A 80 6.59 16.11 -3.83
N ASP A 81 5.83 15.38 -4.65
CA ASP A 81 4.69 15.86 -5.43
C ASP A 81 3.33 15.44 -4.81
N ASP A 82 3.33 15.04 -3.53
CA ASP A 82 2.17 14.56 -2.79
C ASP A 82 1.50 13.28 -3.36
N ASN A 83 2.21 12.50 -4.19
CA ASN A 83 1.70 11.21 -4.64
C ASN A 83 1.92 10.14 -3.58
N VAL A 84 0.91 9.31 -3.33
CA VAL A 84 1.07 8.16 -2.44
C VAL A 84 2.02 7.15 -3.08
N CYS A 85 3.06 6.77 -2.33
CA CYS A 85 4.09 5.86 -2.79
C CYS A 85 4.51 4.87 -1.71
N ILE A 86 5.25 3.84 -2.12
CA ILE A 86 5.98 2.94 -1.23
C ILE A 86 7.44 3.35 -1.24
N VAL A 87 8.01 3.58 -0.04
CA VAL A 87 9.43 3.90 0.15
C VAL A 87 10.12 2.80 0.94
N ALA A 88 11.35 2.46 0.56
CA ALA A 88 12.17 1.50 1.30
C ALA A 88 12.61 2.07 2.66
N THR A 89 12.49 1.30 3.74
CA THR A 89 12.97 1.70 5.08
C THR A 89 14.35 1.12 5.42
N LYS A 90 14.82 0.17 4.63
CA LYS A 90 16.14 -0.47 4.72
C LYS A 90 16.56 -0.97 3.34
N LYS A 91 17.81 -1.42 3.19
CA LYS A 91 18.24 -2.08 1.96
C LYS A 91 17.42 -3.36 1.71
N ILE A 92 16.88 -3.51 0.51
CA ILE A 92 16.17 -4.69 0.02
C ILE A 92 17.00 -5.26 -1.14
N LYS A 93 17.41 -6.52 -1.06
CA LYS A 93 18.18 -7.14 -2.15
C LYS A 93 17.27 -7.46 -3.32
N SER A 94 17.84 -7.57 -4.52
CA SER A 94 17.14 -8.14 -5.68
C SER A 94 16.48 -9.48 -5.33
N GLN A 95 15.31 -9.74 -5.93
CA GLN A 95 14.46 -10.91 -5.72
C GLN A 95 13.84 -11.05 -4.32
N GLN A 96 13.93 -10.03 -3.47
CA GLN A 96 13.23 -10.03 -2.18
C GLN A 96 11.82 -9.46 -2.31
N GLU A 97 10.90 -9.98 -1.50
CA GLU A 97 9.55 -9.44 -1.42
C GLU A 97 9.53 -8.11 -0.68
N ILE A 98 8.69 -7.20 -1.13
CA ILE A 98 8.43 -5.91 -0.51
C ILE A 98 7.22 -6.02 0.38
N PHE A 99 7.41 -5.61 1.63
CA PHE A 99 6.39 -5.62 2.66
C PHE A 99 6.20 -4.23 3.27
N CYS A 100 4.94 -3.78 3.35
CA CYS A 100 4.57 -2.48 3.89
C CYS A 100 3.39 -2.61 4.86
N SER A 101 3.36 -1.77 5.90
CA SER A 101 2.23 -1.80 6.82
C SER A 101 0.98 -1.18 6.20
N TYR A 102 -0.16 -1.86 6.32
CA TYR A 102 -1.46 -1.33 5.89
C TYR A 102 -2.10 -0.41 6.96
N GLY A 103 -1.52 -0.37 8.16
CA GLY A 103 -2.00 0.43 9.27
C GLY A 103 -3.12 -0.21 10.09
N ALA A 104 -3.21 0.21 11.35
CA ALA A 104 -4.12 -0.38 12.33
C ALA A 104 -5.61 -0.27 11.96
N LYS A 105 -6.01 0.81 11.27
CA LYS A 105 -7.41 1.02 10.85
C LYS A 105 -7.86 -0.03 9.83
N TYR A 106 -6.99 -0.36 8.87
CA TYR A 106 -7.25 -1.42 7.89
C TYR A 106 -7.44 -2.76 8.61
N TRP A 107 -6.49 -3.15 9.46
CA TRP A 107 -6.56 -4.42 10.18
C TRP A 107 -7.72 -4.50 11.17
N LYS A 108 -8.17 -3.38 11.75
CA LYS A 108 -9.38 -3.36 12.59
C LYS A 108 -10.64 -3.70 11.78
N LYS A 109 -10.68 -3.32 10.50
CA LYS A 109 -11.81 -3.56 9.61
C LYS A 109 -11.81 -4.97 9.00
N HIS A 110 -10.64 -5.47 8.62
CA HIS A 110 -10.48 -6.73 7.89
C HIS A 110 -9.98 -7.89 8.78
N LYS A 111 -10.17 -7.79 10.09
CA LYS A 111 -9.93 -8.87 11.05
C LYS A 111 -11.11 -9.82 11.15
#